data_AF-A0A967HJY4-F1
#
_entry.id   AF-A0A967HJY4-F1
#
_cell.length_a   1.000
_cell.length_b   1.000
_cell.length_c   1.000
_cell.angle_alpha   90.00
_cell.angle_beta   90.00
_cell.angle_gamma   90.00
#
_symmetry.space_group_name_H-M   'P 1'
#
loop_
_entity.id
_entity.type
_entity.pdbx_description
1 polymer ?
#
loop_
_entity_poly.entity_id
_entity_poly.type
_entity_poly.pdbx_seq_one_letter_code
_entity_poly.pdbx_strand_id
1 'polypeptide(L)' 'ASGAEVDAALRVTGPREAIAVEDGYLEGLAQGRYEVVATLVVGAGAAPLTVSVPVVVTWPAVERLEIEPARGSLY' A
#
# COMPACT_ATOMS: atom_id res chain seq x y z
N ALA A 1 -28.00 2.80 7.83
CA ALA A 1 -27.59 1.99 9.00
C ALA A 1 -27.03 2.94 10.05
N SER A 2 -27.44 2.83 11.31
CA SER A 2 -26.72 3.49 12.42
C SER A 2 -25.54 2.57 12.79
N GLY A 3 -24.36 2.84 12.25
CA GLY A 3 -23.17 2.04 12.55
C GLY A 3 -22.74 2.28 14.00
N ALA A 4 -22.60 1.21 14.78
CA ALA A 4 -21.85 1.26 16.02
C ALA A 4 -20.36 1.15 15.67
N GLU A 5 -19.56 2.11 16.13
CA GLU A 5 -18.10 2.01 16.03
C GLU A 5 -17.61 0.93 17.00
N VAL A 6 -16.70 0.08 16.52
CA VAL A 6 -16.11 -1.00 17.31
C VAL A 6 -14.60 -0.85 17.21
N ASP A 7 -13.93 -0.82 18.36
CA ASP A 7 -12.48 -0.87 18.43
C ASP A 7 -12.02 -2.33 18.27
N ALA A 8 -11.34 -2.63 17.16
CA ALA A 8 -10.94 -3.98 16.82
C ALA A 8 -9.66 -3.98 15.98
N ALA A 9 -8.81 -4.98 16.19
CA ALA A 9 -7.59 -5.13 15.42
C ALA A 9 -7.91 -5.49 13.96
N LEU A 10 -7.29 -4.75 13.04
CA LEU A 10 -7.34 -5.02 11.61
C LEU A 10 -6.02 -5.63 11.13
N ARG A 11 -6.11 -6.61 10.25
CA ARG A 11 -4.98 -7.07 9.45
C ARG A 11 -5.16 -6.54 8.03
N VAL A 12 -4.16 -5.81 7.55
CA VAL A 12 -4.16 -5.22 6.21
C VAL A 12 -3.04 -5.86 5.38
N THR A 13 -3.35 -6.22 4.14
CA THR A 13 -2.38 -6.83 3.20
C THR A 13 -2.59 -6.29 1.80
N GLY A 14 -1.49 -6.04 1.07
CA GLY A 14 -1.50 -5.62 -0.32
C GLY A 14 -0.63 -6.52 -1.22
N PRO A 15 -0.62 -6.28 -2.54
CA PRO A 15 0.23 -7.00 -3.47
C PRO A 15 1.71 -6.70 -3.19
N ARG A 16 2.52 -7.77 -3.08
CA ARG A 16 3.97 -7.67 -2.87
C ARG A 16 4.61 -6.85 -3.99
N GLU A 17 5.68 -6.12 -3.67
CA GLU A 17 6.43 -5.24 -4.58
C GLU A 17 5.65 -4.03 -5.12
N ALA A 18 4.34 -3.90 -4.82
CA ALA A 18 3.52 -2.77 -5.24
C ALA A 18 3.03 -1.92 -4.08
N ILE A 19 2.69 -2.55 -2.95
CA ILE A 19 2.21 -1.89 -1.74
C ILE A 19 2.92 -2.48 -0.52
N ALA A 20 3.61 -1.63 0.24
CA ALA A 20 4.06 -1.95 1.59
C ALA A 20 3.02 -1.51 2.62
N VAL A 21 2.88 -2.30 3.68
CA VAL A 21 1.94 -2.06 4.79
C VAL A 21 2.72 -2.08 6.08
N GLU A 22 2.97 -0.90 6.66
CA GLU A 22 3.81 -0.76 7.85
C GLU A 22 3.23 0.33 8.77
N ASP A 23 3.22 0.07 10.08
CA ASP A 23 2.81 1.03 11.12
C ASP A 23 1.45 1.73 10.88
N GLY A 24 0.50 1.03 10.26
CA GLY A 24 -0.83 1.58 9.94
C GLY A 24 -0.87 2.47 8.70
N TYR A 25 0.24 2.57 7.96
CA TYR A 25 0.34 3.29 6.70
C TYR A 25 0.47 2.33 5.52
N LEU A 26 0.09 2.84 4.33
CA LEU A 26 0.32 2.19 3.05
C LEU A 26 1.34 3.01 2.27
N GLU A 27 2.40 2.36 1.80
CA GLU A 27 3.39 2.96 0.90
C GLU A 27 3.28 2.35 -0.50
N GLY A 28 3.18 3.21 -1.52
CA GLY A 28 3.07 2.81 -2.92
C GLY A 28 4.45 2.65 -3.56
N LEU A 29 4.84 1.41 -3.83
CA LEU A 29 6.16 1.05 -4.38
C LEU A 29 6.18 1.00 -5.91
N ALA A 30 5.04 0.70 -6.53
CA ALA A 30 4.89 0.64 -7.99
C ALA A 30 3.64 1.39 -8.43
N GLN A 31 3.73 2.11 -9.55
CA GLN A 31 2.59 2.82 -10.14
C GLN A 31 1.54 1.83 -10.67
N GLY A 32 0.26 2.05 -10.35
CA GLY A 32 -0.81 1.21 -10.86
C GLY A 32 -2.10 1.28 -10.07
N ARG A 33 -3.03 0.38 -10.41
CA ARG A 33 -4.25 0.10 -9.65
C ARG A 33 -4.10 -1.26 -8.98
N TYR A 34 -4.38 -1.30 -7.69
CA TYR A 34 -4.18 -2.47 -6.84
C TYR A 34 -5.37 -2.64 -5.89
N GLU A 35 -5.47 -3.83 -5.29
CA GLU A 35 -6.45 -4.13 -4.26
C GLU A 35 -5.74 -4.39 -2.95
N VAL A 36 -6.12 -3.68 -1.90
CA VAL A 36 -5.68 -3.92 -0.53
C VAL A 36 -6.80 -4.65 0.20
N VAL A 37 -6.47 -5.76 0.85
CA VAL A 37 -7.41 -6.57 1.61
C VAL A 37 -7.29 -6.21 3.08
N ALA A 38 -8.40 -5.76 3.67
CA ALA A 38 -8.53 -5.49 5.09
C ALA A 38 -9.41 -6.56 5.74
N THR A 39 -8.87 -7.26 6.73
CA THR A 39 -9.55 -8.33 7.45
C THR A 39 -9.64 -7.99 8.93
N LEU A 40 -10.85 -8.03 9.48
CA LEU A 40 -11.10 -7.91 10.90
C LEU A 40 -10.57 -9.15 11.64
N VAL A 41 -9.73 -8.94 12.64
CA VAL A 41 -9.25 -10.02 13.50
C VAL A 41 -10.33 -10.36 14.52
N VAL A 42 -10.88 -11.56 14.43
CA VAL A 42 -11.92 -12.08 15.32
C VAL A 42 -11.37 -13.23 16.16
N GLY A 43 -11.99 -13.49 17.32
CA GLY A 43 -11.64 -14.61 18.18
C GLY A 43 -11.80 -15.98 17.49
N ALA A 44 -11.14 -17.00 18.04
CA ALA A 44 -11.16 -18.35 17.48
C ALA A 44 -12.60 -18.87 17.29
N GLY A 45 -12.89 -19.39 16.10
CA GLY A 45 -14.21 -19.96 15.75
C GLY A 45 -15.20 -18.98 15.13
N ALA A 46 -14.89 -17.67 15.09
CA ALA A 46 -15.69 -16.69 14.35
C ALA A 46 -15.23 -16.57 12.89
N ALA A 47 -16.18 -16.33 11.98
CA ALA A 47 -15.87 -16.05 10.58
C ALA A 47 -15.25 -14.65 10.46
N PRO A 48 -14.10 -14.49 9.77
CA PRO A 48 -13.49 -13.18 9.59
C PRO A 48 -14.32 -12.32 8.63
N LEU A 49 -14.42 -11.02 8.93
CA LEU A 49 -14.97 -10.03 8.01
C LEU A 49 -13.84 -9.46 7.16
N THR A 50 -14.00 -9.47 5.83
CA THR A 50 -12.98 -9.02 4.88
C THR A 50 -13.58 -8.02 3.89
N VAL A 51 -12.82 -6.97 3.58
CA VAL A 51 -13.15 -5.97 2.57
C VAL A 51 -11.97 -5.81 1.62
N SER A 52 -12.26 -5.70 0.32
CA SER A 52 -11.28 -5.31 -0.70
C SER A 52 -11.41 -3.82 -0.96
N VAL A 53 -10.29 -3.11 -0.88
CA VAL A 53 -10.20 -1.66 -1.04
C VAL A 53 -9.33 -1.35 -2.26
N PRO A 54 -9.89 -0.72 -3.31
CA PRO A 54 -9.10 -0.33 -4.47
C PRO A 54 -8.18 0.84 -4.11
N VAL A 55 -6.89 0.69 -4.45
CA VAL A 55 -5.84 1.68 -4.23
C VAL A 55 -5.20 2.05 -5.56
N VAL A 56 -4.97 3.34 -5.79
CA VAL A 56 -4.28 3.85 -6.98
C VAL A 56 -2.99 4.52 -6.56
N VAL A 57 -1.87 3.99 -7.02
CA VAL A 57 -0.55 4.57 -6.81
C VAL A 57 -0.18 5.40 -8.04
N THR A 58 0.03 6.69 -7.85
CA THR A 58 0.46 7.61 -8.91
C THR A 58 1.79 8.23 -8.55
N TRP A 59 2.61 8.47 -9.57
CA TRP A 59 3.82 9.27 -9.44
C TRP A 59 3.65 10.56 -10.24
N PRO A 60 4.24 11.67 -9.77
CA PRO A 60 4.30 12.87 -10.57
C PRO A 60 5.09 12.60 -11.87
N ALA A 61 4.73 13.32 -12.93
CA ALA A 61 5.52 13.27 -14.16
C ALA A 61 6.94 13.81 -13.88
N VAL A 62 7.95 13.16 -14.47
CA VAL A 62 9.32 13.69 -14.43
C VAL A 62 9.39 14.90 -15.36
N GLU A 63 9.61 16.09 -14.78
CA GLU A 63 9.67 17.33 -15.56
C GLU A 63 11.06 17.59 -16.17
N ARG A 64 12.12 17.17 -15.48
CA ARG A 64 13.50 17.41 -15.91
C ARG A 64 14.41 16.27 -15.46
N LEU A 65 15.29 15.84 -16.37
CA LEU A 65 16.36 14.88 -16.10
C LEU A 65 17.69 15.52 -16.49
N GLU A 66 18.60 15.65 -15.52
CA GLU A 66 19.96 16.16 -15.73
C GLU A 66 20.93 14.98 -15.66
N ILE A 67 21.79 14.84 -16.69
CA ILE A 67 22.80 13.78 -16.76
C ILE A 67 24.17 14.43 -16.66
N GLU A 68 24.89 14.13 -15.58
CA GLU A 68 26.25 14.60 -15.39
C GLU A 68 27.25 13.45 -15.60
N PRO A 69 28.37 13.67 -16.32
CA PRO A 69 29.41 12.66 -16.44
C PRO A 69 30.06 12.41 -15.07
N ALA A 70 30.30 11.14 -14.75
CA ALA A 70 31.11 10.77 -13.59
C ALA A 70 32.51 11.40 -13.74
N ARG A 71 32.87 12.28 -12.80
CA ARG A 71 34.14 13.01 -12.82
C ARG A 71 35.28 12.00 -12.65
N GLY A 72 36.09 11.79 -13.69
CA GLY A 72 37.37 11.07 -13.59
C GLY A 72 37.50 9.71 -14.28
N SER A 73 36.60 9.28 -15.16
CA SER A 73 36.84 8.11 -16.03
C SER A 73 37.01 8.54 -17.49
N LEU A 74 38.20 9.05 -17.82
CA LEU A 74 38.68 9.07 -19.20
C LEU A 74 39.48 7.77 -19.40
N TYR A 75 39.10 6.99 -20.41
CA TYR A 75 40.03 6.02 -21.00
C TYR A 75 41.30 6.73 -21.48
#